data_AF-L1NQC6-F1
#
_entry.id   AF-L1NQC6-F1
#
_cell.length_a   1.000
_cell.length_b   1.000
_cell.length_c   1.000
_cell.angle_alpha   90.00
_cell.angle_beta   90.00
_cell.angle_gamma   90.00
#
_symmetry.space_group_name_H-M   'P 1'
#
loop_
_entity.id
_entity.type
_entity.pdbx_description
1 polymer ?
#
loop_
_entity_poly.entity_id
_entity_poly.type
_entity_poly.pdbx_seq_one_letter_code
_entity_poly.pdbx_strand_id
1 'polypeptide(L)'
;MTAYLVQPLHKSELNPFNLADDFIEPLRPLADLTVRDLYDKGRLKNELTPNAKQTLIRVLHSQVSVDGQCFSTLAAIDRMIASFQPALQGKNAKLLKLPQVLPLKEYRYE
;
A
#
# COMPACT_ATOMS: atom_id res chain seq x y z
N MET A 1 19.67 -10.74 6.85
CA MET A 1 18.93 -11.57 7.81
C MET A 1 17.75 -10.79 8.35
N THR A 2 16.65 -10.79 7.60
CA THR A 2 15.29 -10.59 8.12
C THR A 2 14.39 -11.16 7.05
N ALA A 3 14.02 -12.42 7.23
CA ALA A 3 12.97 -13.03 6.45
C ALA A 3 11.71 -12.18 6.68
N TYR A 4 11.24 -11.48 5.65
CA TYR A 4 9.84 -11.09 5.58
C TYR A 4 9.04 -12.39 5.59
N LEU A 5 8.70 -12.87 6.78
CA LEU A 5 7.62 -13.81 7.00
C LEU A 5 6.35 -13.08 6.56
N VAL A 6 6.11 -13.07 5.26
CA VAL A 6 4.75 -12.98 4.73
C VAL A 6 4.08 -14.27 5.18
N GLN A 7 3.46 -14.24 6.36
CA GLN A 7 2.46 -15.23 6.72
C GLN A 7 1.21 -14.87 5.91
N PRO A 8 0.85 -15.63 4.86
CA PRO A 8 -0.20 -15.21 3.93
C PRO A 8 -1.62 -15.35 4.49
N LEU A 9 -1.81 -15.40 5.80
CA LEU A 9 -3.12 -15.54 6.45
C LEU A 9 -3.02 -15.14 7.92
N HIS A 10 -3.28 -13.87 8.21
CA HIS A 10 -3.61 -13.43 9.57
C HIS A 10 -4.96 -14.06 9.96
N LYS A 11 -4.99 -15.34 10.33
CA LYS A 11 -6.19 -16.03 10.85
C LYS A 11 -6.29 -15.83 12.36
N SER A 12 -6.40 -14.59 12.83
CA SER A 12 -6.94 -14.40 14.17
C SER A 12 -8.46 -14.49 14.04
N GLU A 13 -9.08 -15.56 14.55
CA GLU A 13 -10.55 -15.70 14.56
C GLU A 13 -11.25 -14.53 15.29
N LEU A 14 -10.51 -13.78 16.08
CA LEU A 14 -10.97 -12.64 16.87
C LEU A 14 -10.72 -11.27 16.20
N ASN A 15 -9.99 -11.22 15.07
CA ASN A 15 -9.73 -9.96 14.36
C ASN A 15 -10.75 -9.75 13.22
N PRO A 16 -11.71 -8.81 13.35
CA PRO A 16 -12.67 -8.55 12.28
C PRO A 16 -12.04 -7.88 11.03
N PHE A 17 -10.76 -7.49 11.08
CA PHE A 17 -10.07 -6.77 10.01
C PHE A 17 -9.14 -7.64 9.15
N ASN A 18 -9.12 -8.97 9.34
CA ASN A 18 -8.20 -9.86 8.59
C ASN A 18 -8.24 -9.64 7.07
N LEU A 19 -9.45 -9.51 6.49
CA LEU A 19 -9.60 -9.27 5.06
C LEU A 19 -9.10 -7.88 4.63
N ALA A 20 -9.30 -6.87 5.47
CA ALA A 20 -8.79 -5.53 5.20
C ALA A 20 -7.25 -5.50 5.25
N ASP A 21 -6.65 -6.21 6.21
CA ASP A 21 -5.20 -6.36 6.31
C ASP A 21 -4.62 -7.03 5.05
N ASP A 22 -5.29 -8.08 4.55
CA ASP A 22 -4.90 -8.76 3.31
C ASP A 22 -4.93 -7.81 2.09
N PHE A 23 -5.91 -6.89 2.03
CA PHE A 23 -5.99 -5.88 0.97
C PHE A 23 -4.94 -4.78 1.10
N ILE A 24 -4.48 -4.47 2.30
CA ILE A 24 -3.49 -3.39 2.52
C ILE A 24 -2.08 -3.88 2.21
N GLU A 25 -1.80 -5.19 2.30
CA GLU A 25 -0.44 -5.73 2.14
C GLU A 25 0.27 -5.31 0.82
N PRO A 26 -0.38 -5.32 -0.36
CA PRO A 26 0.25 -4.85 -1.61
C PRO A 26 0.64 -3.36 -1.60
N LEU A 27 0.03 -2.56 -0.72
CA LEU A 27 0.25 -1.12 -0.59
C LEU A 27 1.25 -0.77 0.52
N ARG A 28 1.59 -1.72 1.40
CA ARG A 28 2.56 -1.55 2.49
C ARG A 28 3.91 -0.95 2.06
N PRO A 29 4.46 -1.29 0.86
CA PRO A 29 5.71 -0.69 0.42
C PRO A 29 5.65 0.84 0.29
N LEU A 30 4.48 1.45 0.06
CA LEU A 30 4.36 2.91 0.02
C LEU A 30 4.70 3.54 1.38
N ALA A 31 4.21 2.95 2.46
CA ALA A 31 4.51 3.39 3.82
C ALA A 31 5.99 3.13 4.15
N ASP A 32 6.49 1.94 3.84
CA ASP A 32 7.88 1.55 4.11
C ASP A 32 8.87 2.50 3.42
N LEU A 33 8.64 2.82 2.14
CA LEU A 33 9.43 3.77 1.37
C LEU A 33 9.37 5.19 1.95
N THR A 34 8.19 5.61 2.40
CA THR A 34 7.99 6.93 3.00
C THR A 34 8.72 7.06 4.34
N VAL A 35 8.66 6.03 5.18
CA VAL A 35 9.39 5.98 6.46
C VAL A 35 10.90 6.00 6.21
N ARG A 36 11.38 5.22 5.22
CA ARG A 36 12.79 5.22 4.85
C ARG A 36 13.26 6.60 4.37
N ASP A 37 12.49 7.27 3.50
CA ASP A 37 12.81 8.63 3.04
C ASP A 37 12.85 9.66 4.20
N LEU A 38 11.90 9.57 5.14
CA LEU A 38 11.90 10.41 6.33
C LEU A 38 13.13 10.18 7.21
N TYR A 39 13.56 8.92 7.36
CA TYR A 39 14.74 8.54 8.10
C TYR A 39 16.01 9.08 7.44
N ASP A 40 16.19 8.82 6.13
CA ASP A 40 17.36 9.25 5.35
C ASP A 40 17.53 10.77 5.35
N LYS A 41 16.42 11.53 5.41
CA LYS A 41 16.42 13.00 5.50
C LYS A 41 16.58 13.54 6.92
N GLY A 42 16.79 12.68 7.93
CA GLY A 42 16.87 13.09 9.33
C GLY A 42 15.58 13.70 9.88
N ARG A 43 14.43 13.43 9.24
CA ARG A 43 13.10 13.96 9.59
C ARG A 43 12.32 13.04 10.52
N LEU A 44 12.79 11.81 10.70
CA LEU A 44 12.28 10.88 11.69
C LEU A 44 13.04 11.10 13.01
N LYS A 45 12.34 11.62 14.03
CA LYS A 45 12.86 11.77 15.39
C LYS A 45 12.50 10.54 16.23
N ASN A 46 12.98 10.50 17.49
CA ASN A 46 12.59 9.46 18.46
C ASN A 46 11.07 9.34 18.63
N GLU A 47 10.34 10.42 18.37
CA GLU A 47 8.88 10.45 18.39
C GLU A 47 8.29 10.85 17.03
N LEU A 48 7.11 10.31 16.75
CA LEU A 48 6.37 10.57 15.53
C LEU A 48 5.78 12.00 15.55
N THR A 49 6.52 12.94 14.95
CA THR A 49 6.13 14.35 14.89
C THR A 49 4.88 14.59 14.03
N PRO A 50 4.13 15.70 14.24
CA PRO A 50 2.99 16.05 13.39
C PRO A 50 3.34 16.14 11.90
N ASN A 51 4.53 16.63 11.55
CA ASN A 51 4.99 16.71 10.16
C ASN A 51 5.24 15.31 9.56
N ALA A 52 5.86 14.41 10.32
CA ALA A 52 6.05 13.02 9.90
C ALA A 52 4.70 12.31 9.70
N LYS A 53 3.72 12.51 10.61
CA LYS A 53 2.35 12.00 10.44
C LYS A 53 1.70 12.52 9.16
N GLN A 54 1.78 13.82 8.90
CA GLN A 54 1.23 14.41 7.68
C GLN A 54 1.88 13.81 6.43
N THR A 55 3.19 13.55 6.46
CA THR A 55 3.90 12.91 5.34
C THR A 55 3.40 11.49 5.10
N LEU A 56 3.19 10.70 6.16
CA LEU A 56 2.62 9.35 6.05
C LEU A 56 1.18 9.39 5.53
N ILE A 57 0.35 10.32 5.98
CA ILE A 57 -1.04 10.47 5.49
C ILE A 57 -1.07 10.79 3.99
N ARG A 58 -0.09 11.55 3.48
CA ARG A 58 0.02 11.86 2.04
C ARG A 58 0.21 10.63 1.15
N VAL A 59 0.62 9.48 1.69
CA VAL A 59 0.68 8.21 0.96
C VAL A 59 -0.69 7.83 0.37
N LEU A 60 -1.79 8.20 1.03
CA LEU A 60 -3.14 7.96 0.51
C LEU A 60 -3.40 8.69 -0.83
N HIS A 61 -2.60 9.71 -1.14
CA HIS A 61 -2.68 10.49 -2.37
C HIS A 61 -1.51 10.24 -3.33
N SER A 62 -0.59 9.33 -3.02
CA SER A 62 0.50 8.97 -3.94
C SER A 62 -0.03 8.22 -5.17
N GLN A 63 0.75 8.23 -6.25
CA GLN A 63 0.38 7.48 -7.45
C GLN A 63 0.81 6.01 -7.37
N VAL A 64 -0.09 5.12 -7.75
CA VAL A 64 0.15 3.69 -7.98
C VAL A 64 -0.41 3.30 -9.35
N SER A 65 0.07 2.19 -9.89
CA SER A 65 -0.49 1.65 -11.14
C SER A 65 -1.47 0.51 -10.86
N VAL A 66 -2.59 0.48 -11.57
CA VAL A 66 -3.52 -0.65 -11.63
C VAL A 66 -3.80 -0.91 -13.11
N ASP A 67 -3.56 -2.13 -13.59
CA ASP A 67 -3.72 -2.50 -15.02
C ASP A 67 -3.04 -1.53 -16.01
N GLY A 68 -1.84 -1.03 -15.65
CA GLY A 68 -1.08 -0.09 -16.48
C GLY A 68 -1.57 1.36 -16.47
N GLN A 69 -2.62 1.67 -15.70
CA GLN A 69 -3.14 3.02 -15.53
C GLN A 69 -2.75 3.59 -14.15
N CYS A 70 -2.46 4.89 -14.07
CA CYS A 70 -2.08 5.54 -12.81
C CYS A 70 -3.30 6.07 -12.05
N PHE A 71 -3.34 5.79 -10.74
CA PHE A 71 -4.39 6.24 -9.82
C PHE A 71 -3.77 6.75 -8.53
N SER A 72 -4.52 7.56 -7.77
CA SER A 72 -4.17 7.77 -6.36
C SER A 72 -4.30 6.47 -5.58
N THR A 73 -3.56 6.32 -4.48
CA THR A 73 -3.65 5.14 -3.60
C THR A 73 -5.10 4.87 -3.15
N LEU A 74 -5.85 5.90 -2.73
CA LEU A 74 -7.28 5.75 -2.41
C LEU A 74 -8.10 5.19 -3.57
N ALA A 75 -7.94 5.77 -4.77
CA ALA A 75 -8.68 5.35 -5.95
C ALA A 75 -8.28 3.94 -6.44
N ALA A 76 -7.06 3.49 -6.12
CA ALA A 76 -6.60 2.14 -6.38
C ALA A 76 -7.17 1.13 -5.38
N ILE A 77 -7.30 1.50 -4.10
CA ILE A 77 -7.98 0.69 -3.07
C ILE A 77 -9.42 0.44 -3.51
N ASP A 78 -10.17 1.48 -3.90
CA ASP A 78 -11.55 1.34 -4.36
C ASP A 78 -11.68 0.36 -5.53
N ARG A 79 -10.76 0.45 -6.50
CA ARG A 79 -10.74 -0.45 -7.68
C ARG A 79 -10.42 -1.88 -7.31
N MET A 80 -9.45 -2.10 -6.44
CA MET A 80 -9.07 -3.42 -5.96
C MET A 80 -10.25 -4.08 -5.25
N ILE A 81 -10.89 -3.38 -4.32
CA ILE A 81 -12.08 -3.86 -3.60
C ILE A 81 -13.24 -4.11 -4.57
N ALA A 82 -13.52 -3.20 -5.49
CA ALA A 82 -14.59 -3.38 -6.48
C ALA A 82 -14.36 -4.60 -7.39
N SER A 83 -13.10 -4.92 -7.71
CA SER A 83 -12.74 -6.09 -8.52
C SER A 83 -12.79 -7.43 -7.76
N PHE A 84 -12.86 -7.38 -6.43
CA PHE A 84 -12.91 -8.58 -5.61
C PHE A 84 -14.24 -9.34 -5.76
N GLN A 85 -15.37 -8.63 -5.79
CA GLN A 85 -16.68 -9.24 -5.97
C GLN A 85 -16.77 -10.10 -7.25
N PRO A 86 -16.43 -9.60 -8.46
CA PRO A 86 -16.45 -10.43 -9.66
C PRO A 86 -15.41 -11.55 -9.63
N ALA A 87 -14.26 -11.37 -8.97
CA ALA A 87 -13.27 -12.44 -8.79
C ALA A 87 -13.82 -13.61 -7.96
N LEU A 88 -14.57 -13.31 -6.90
CA LEU A 88 -15.25 -14.32 -6.07
C LEU A 88 -16.38 -15.03 -6.85
N GLN A 89 -17.26 -14.27 -7.48
CA GLN A 89 -18.40 -14.81 -8.24
C GLN A 89 -17.93 -15.70 -9.39
N GLY A 90 -16.90 -15.27 -10.12
CA GLY A 90 -16.31 -16.02 -11.22
C GLY A 90 -15.35 -17.13 -10.80
N LYS A 91 -15.07 -17.29 -9.49
CA LYS A 91 -14.01 -18.18 -8.95
C LYS A 91 -12.69 -18.04 -9.71
N ASN A 92 -12.35 -16.81 -10.09
CA ASN A 92 -11.22 -16.50 -10.94
C ASN A 92 -10.40 -15.35 -10.34
N ALA A 93 -9.30 -15.72 -9.68
CA ALA A 93 -8.39 -14.77 -9.05
C ALA A 93 -7.76 -13.77 -10.04
N LYS A 94 -7.70 -14.08 -11.35
CA LYS A 94 -7.17 -13.16 -12.36
C LYS A 94 -8.02 -11.92 -12.56
N LEU A 95 -9.26 -11.91 -12.07
CA LEU A 95 -10.14 -10.75 -12.12
C LEU A 95 -9.84 -9.74 -11.00
N LEU A 96 -9.10 -10.15 -9.96
CA LEU A 96 -8.69 -9.27 -8.88
C LEU A 96 -7.61 -8.32 -9.39
N LYS A 97 -7.90 -7.04 -9.35
CA LYS A 97 -7.00 -5.96 -9.76
C LYS A 97 -6.13 -5.58 -8.57
N LEU A 98 -4.82 -5.75 -8.71
CA LEU A 98 -3.86 -5.41 -7.64
C LEU A 98 -3.09 -4.13 -7.99
N PRO A 99 -2.86 -3.25 -7.01
CA PRO A 99 -2.01 -2.09 -7.19
C PRO A 99 -0.55 -2.52 -7.30
N GLN A 100 0.18 -1.84 -8.18
CA GLN A 100 1.62 -1.93 -8.31
C GLN A 100 2.22 -0.60 -7.84
N VAL A 101 3.12 -0.69 -6.87
CA VAL A 101 3.87 0.46 -6.39
C VAL A 101 4.82 0.91 -7.49
N LEU A 102 4.71 2.19 -7.86
CA LEU A 102 5.60 2.79 -8.83
C LEU A 102 6.97 3.06 -8.17
N PRO A 103 8.08 2.97 -8.91
CA PRO A 103 9.37 3.42 -8.42
C PRO A 103 9.28 4.87 -7.94
N LEU A 104 9.98 5.21 -6.85
CA LEU A 104 10.23 6.60 -6.48
C LEU A 104 10.98 7.26 -7.64
N LYS A 105 10.26 7.94 -8.54
CA LYS A 105 10.90 8.75 -9.56
C LYS A 105 11.45 10.00 -8.86
N GLU A 106 12.77 10.12 -8.81
CA GLU A 106 13.39 11.45 -8.73
C GLU A 106 12.96 12.18 -10.00
N TYR A 107 11.96 13.05 -9.91
CA TYR A 107 11.73 14.04 -10.95
C TYR A 107 12.93 15.00 -10.92
N ARG A 108 13.94 14.72 -11.74
CA ARG A 108 14.91 15.72 -12.15
C ARG A 108 14.22 16.59 -13.18
N TYR A 109 14.00 17.86 -12.84
CA TYR A 109 13.84 18.88 -13.86
C TYR A 109 15.18 19.00 -14.57
N GLU A 110 15.20 18.75 -15.88
CA GLU A 110 16.17 19.36 -16.79
C GLU A 110 15.79 20.83 -17.01
#